data_AF-A0A536DQB5-F1
#
_entry.id   AF-A0A536DQB5-F1
#
_cell.length_a   1.000
_cell.length_b   1.000
_cell.length_c   1.000
_cell.angle_alpha   90.00
_cell.angle_beta   90.00
_cell.angle_gamma   90.00
#
_symmetry.space_group_name_H-M   'P 1'
#
loop_
_entity.id
_entity.type
_entity.pdbx_description
1 polymer ?
#
loop_
_entity_poly.entity_id
_entity_poly.type
_entity_poly.pdbx_seq_one_letter_code
_entity_poly.pdbx_strand_id
1 'polypeptide(L)'
;DWSAKETAGLLDMTLPAVNSALQRARTTMRDAIPRDAVTDAAVTQPTDEEQALLQKFMDAFERADAAALTSLLRADARLTMPPALMWFDGRDSVMGLYRQLLGPDSFGDFKLVATAANRQPAAVAYLRARGKSEYRLTGLNVLRIVDGVIAEVTAFRPDLCKAFHLPSSL
;
A
#
# COMPACT_ATOMS: atom_id res chain seq x y z
N ASP A 1 -20.76 -16.61 -8.66
CA ASP A 1 -19.72 -17.38 -9.36
C ASP A 1 -20.07 -17.56 -10.83
N TRP A 2 -19.05 -17.52 -11.70
CA TRP A 2 -19.18 -17.82 -13.12
C TRP A 2 -18.77 -19.26 -13.38
N SER A 3 -19.55 -20.02 -14.14
CA SER A 3 -19.18 -21.37 -14.55
C SER A 3 -18.13 -21.34 -15.67
N ALA A 4 -17.32 -22.40 -15.77
CA ALA A 4 -16.35 -22.54 -16.85
C ALA A 4 -16.99 -22.50 -18.25
N LYS A 5 -18.26 -22.91 -18.37
CA LYS A 5 -19.03 -22.84 -19.62
C LYS A 5 -19.40 -21.40 -19.97
N GLU A 6 -19.83 -20.59 -19.01
CA GLU A 6 -20.13 -19.18 -19.23
C GLU A 6 -18.85 -18.39 -19.55
N THR A 7 -17.74 -18.68 -18.87
CA THR A 7 -16.43 -18.09 -19.18
C THR A 7 -15.96 -18.47 -20.59
N ALA A 8 -16.15 -19.72 -21.00
CA ALA A 8 -15.85 -20.18 -22.37
C ALA A 8 -16.66 -19.41 -23.42
N GLY A 9 -17.95 -19.20 -23.18
CA GLY A 9 -18.80 -18.38 -24.04
C GLY A 9 -18.36 -16.92 -24.11
N LEU A 10 -17.95 -16.32 -22.98
CA LEU A 10 -17.51 -14.92 -22.94
C LEU A 10 -16.16 -14.68 -23.63
N LEU A 11 -15.24 -15.64 -23.52
CA LEU A 11 -13.87 -15.54 -24.07
C LEU A 11 -13.75 -16.08 -25.50
N ASP A 12 -14.85 -16.48 -26.13
CA ASP A 12 -14.87 -17.18 -27.42
C ASP A 12 -13.90 -18.39 -27.47
N MET A 13 -13.83 -19.12 -26.35
CA MET A 13 -12.97 -20.28 -26.16
C MET A 13 -13.80 -21.55 -26.01
N THR A 14 -13.20 -22.70 -26.30
CA THR A 14 -13.82 -23.97 -25.93
C THR A 14 -13.69 -24.21 -24.42
N LEU A 15 -14.62 -24.96 -23.83
CA LEU A 15 -14.56 -25.33 -22.41
C LEU A 15 -13.22 -25.98 -22.01
N PRO A 16 -12.64 -26.93 -22.79
CA PRO A 16 -11.31 -27.46 -22.51
C PRO A 16 -10.20 -26.39 -22.55
N ALA A 17 -10.28 -25.43 -23.47
CA ALA A 17 -9.29 -24.36 -23.60
C ALA A 17 -9.28 -23.44 -22.37
N VAL A 18 -10.45 -23.03 -21.85
CA VAL A 18 -10.55 -22.23 -20.61
C VAL A 18 -9.98 -22.97 -19.41
N ASN A 19 -10.32 -24.26 -19.23
CA ASN A 19 -9.79 -25.06 -18.13
C ASN A 19 -8.26 -25.18 -18.19
N SER A 20 -7.73 -25.42 -19.39
CA SER A 20 -6.29 -25.50 -19.62
C SER A 20 -5.59 -24.15 -19.38
N ALA A 21 -6.19 -23.04 -19.82
CA ALA A 21 -5.67 -21.69 -19.56
C ALA A 21 -5.65 -21.36 -18.06
N LEU A 22 -6.73 -21.66 -17.33
CA LEU A 22 -6.82 -21.46 -15.88
C LEU A 22 -5.78 -22.29 -15.12
N GLN A 23 -5.57 -23.55 -15.51
CA GLN A 23 -4.55 -24.41 -14.91
C GLN A 23 -3.14 -23.82 -15.10
N ARG A 24 -2.81 -23.37 -16.32
CA ARG A 24 -1.53 -22.73 -16.59
C ARG A 24 -1.37 -21.44 -15.80
N ALA A 25 -2.38 -20.57 -15.80
CA ALA A 25 -2.36 -19.32 -15.03
C ALA A 25 -2.10 -19.57 -13.54
N ARG A 26 -2.78 -20.55 -12.92
CA ARG A 26 -2.56 -20.93 -11.52
C ARG A 26 -1.14 -21.44 -11.27
N THR A 27 -0.60 -22.23 -12.21
CA THR A 27 0.78 -22.74 -12.11
C THR A 27 1.78 -21.59 -12.20
N THR A 28 1.67 -20.74 -13.21
CA THR A 28 2.53 -19.56 -13.39
C THR A 28 2.47 -18.61 -12.19
N MET A 29 1.28 -18.32 -11.66
CA MET A 29 1.14 -17.44 -10.48
C MET A 29 1.81 -18.04 -9.24
N ARG A 30 1.65 -19.35 -9.01
CA ARG A 30 2.29 -20.04 -7.88
C ARG A 30 3.82 -20.01 -7.97
N ASP A 31 4.37 -20.04 -9.18
CA ASP A 31 5.82 -20.04 -9.40
C ASP A 31 6.41 -18.62 -9.39
N ALA A 32 5.62 -17.62 -9.82
CA ALA A 32 6.09 -16.24 -10.00
C ALA A 32 5.85 -15.32 -8.79
N ILE A 33 4.85 -15.59 -7.95
CA ILE A 33 4.51 -14.72 -6.82
C ILE A 33 5.23 -15.24 -5.56
N PRO A 34 6.02 -14.40 -4.86
CA PRO A 34 6.62 -14.78 -3.58
C PRO A 34 5.55 -15.28 -2.60
N ARG A 35 5.82 -16.36 -1.86
CA ARG A 35 4.84 -16.94 -0.93
C ARG A 35 4.34 -15.91 0.09
N ASP A 36 5.20 -14.99 0.50
CA ASP A 36 4.87 -13.94 1.47
C ASP A 36 4.14 -12.73 0.84
N ALA A 37 4.10 -12.66 -0.50
CA ALA A 37 3.31 -11.69 -1.26
C ALA A 37 1.89 -12.23 -1.56
N VAL A 38 1.73 -13.55 -1.56
CA VAL A 38 0.41 -14.17 -1.44
C VAL A 38 0.04 -14.11 0.03
N THR A 39 -0.57 -13.00 0.46
CA THR A 39 -1.24 -13.00 1.76
C THR A 39 -2.30 -14.11 1.70
N ASP A 40 -2.08 -15.20 2.43
CA ASP A 40 -3.11 -16.20 2.77
C ASP A 40 -4.15 -15.59 3.74
N ALA A 41 -4.37 -14.28 3.59
CA ALA A 41 -5.41 -13.53 4.24
C ALA A 41 -6.72 -14.09 3.68
N ALA A 42 -7.24 -15.08 4.39
CA ALA A 42 -8.67 -15.33 4.44
C ALA A 42 -9.39 -13.98 4.44
N VAL A 43 -10.53 -13.91 3.77
CA VAL A 43 -11.28 -12.68 3.46
C VAL A 43 -11.61 -11.87 4.73
N THR A 44 -10.68 -11.09 5.26
CA THR A 44 -10.84 -10.33 6.50
C THR A 44 -10.30 -8.91 6.34
N GLN A 45 -10.91 -7.98 7.07
CA GLN A 45 -10.40 -6.62 7.26
C GLN A 45 -9.04 -6.65 7.97
N PRO A 46 -8.26 -5.55 7.96
CA PRO A 46 -7.04 -5.45 8.75
C PRO A 46 -7.29 -5.82 10.21
N THR A 47 -6.45 -6.68 10.76
CA THR A 47 -6.51 -7.12 12.16
C THR A 47 -6.26 -5.96 13.13
N ASP A 48 -6.64 -6.11 14.40
CA ASP A 48 -6.39 -5.08 15.41
C ASP A 48 -4.88 -4.79 15.58
N GLU A 49 -4.03 -5.80 15.42
CA GLU A 49 -2.57 -5.66 15.47
C GLU A 49 -2.04 -4.84 14.28
N GLU A 50 -2.56 -5.11 13.08
CA GLU A 50 -2.22 -4.34 11.87
C GLU A 50 -2.72 -2.89 11.95
N GLN A 51 -3.90 -2.67 12.52
CA GLN A 51 -4.43 -1.33 12.78
C GLN A 51 -3.59 -0.58 13.82
N ALA A 52 -3.14 -1.26 14.88
CA ALA A 52 -2.22 -0.68 15.86
C ALA A 52 -0.86 -0.32 15.24
N LEU A 53 -0.35 -1.15 14.31
CA LEU A 53 0.87 -0.86 13.57
C LEU A 53 0.69 0.34 12.63
N LEU A 54 -0.46 0.43 11.95
CA LEU A 54 -0.83 1.59 11.13
C LEU A 54 -0.85 2.88 11.96
N GLN A 55 -1.45 2.85 13.15
CA GLN A 55 -1.49 4.03 14.01
C GLN A 55 -0.08 4.47 14.43
N LYS A 56 0.79 3.53 14.82
CA LYS A 56 2.19 3.83 15.12
C LYS A 56 2.93 4.42 13.92
N PHE A 57 2.68 3.90 12.73
CA PHE A 57 3.24 4.44 11.49
C PHE A 57 2.76 5.88 11.26
N MET A 58 1.46 6.13 11.40
CA MET A 58 0.88 7.46 11.23
C MET A 58 1.48 8.46 12.22
N ASP A 59 1.51 8.11 13.51
CA ASP A 59 2.06 8.97 14.56
C ASP A 59 3.54 9.29 14.31
N ALA A 60 4.33 8.29 13.90
CA ALA A 60 5.75 8.48 13.59
C ALA A 60 5.96 9.36 12.36
N PHE A 61 5.12 9.20 11.34
CA PHE A 61 5.18 9.98 10.10
C PHE A 61 4.81 11.45 10.34
N GLU A 62 3.71 11.71 11.06
CA GLU A 62 3.28 13.08 11.40
C GLU A 62 4.28 13.81 12.30
N ARG A 63 4.95 13.09 13.20
CA ARG A 63 5.99 13.65 14.08
C ARG A 63 7.38 13.73 13.45
N ALA A 64 7.53 13.31 12.20
CA ALA A 64 8.83 13.16 11.54
C ALA A 64 9.85 12.33 12.35
N ASP A 65 9.36 11.31 13.09
CA ASP A 65 10.18 10.48 13.96
C ASP A 65 10.86 9.37 13.15
N ALA A 66 12.08 9.67 12.68
CA ALA A 66 12.87 8.74 11.88
C ALA A 66 13.20 7.44 12.63
N ALA A 67 13.41 7.49 13.95
CA ALA A 67 13.74 6.30 14.74
C ALA A 67 12.53 5.38 14.85
N ALA A 68 11.36 5.94 15.15
CA ALA A 68 10.10 5.20 15.19
C ALA A 68 9.77 4.59 13.82
N LEU A 69 9.84 5.37 12.74
CA LEU A 69 9.62 4.84 11.37
C LEU A 69 10.59 3.69 11.04
N THR A 70 11.87 3.83 11.38
CA THR A 70 12.87 2.78 11.16
C THR A 70 12.52 1.49 11.91
N SER A 71 12.00 1.61 13.14
CA SER A 71 11.64 0.45 13.97
C SER A 71 10.42 -0.34 13.44
N LEU A 72 9.56 0.30 12.66
CA LEU A 72 8.35 -0.31 12.09
C LEU A 72 8.64 -1.03 10.76
N LEU A 73 9.74 -0.69 10.10
CA LEU A 73 10.12 -1.22 8.79
C LEU A 73 10.98 -2.49 8.94
N ARG A 74 10.64 -3.53 8.15
CA ARG A 74 11.52 -4.68 7.96
C ARG A 74 12.84 -4.25 7.32
N ALA A 75 13.92 -4.98 7.59
CA ALA A 75 15.25 -4.66 7.06
C ALA A 75 15.28 -4.57 5.51
N ASP A 76 14.53 -5.44 4.82
CA ASP A 76 14.37 -5.51 3.37
C ASP A 76 13.12 -4.78 2.86
N ALA A 77 12.56 -3.86 3.66
CA ALA A 77 11.31 -3.19 3.30
C ALA A 77 11.43 -2.47 1.96
N ARG A 78 10.36 -2.50 1.17
CA ARG A 78 10.29 -1.86 -0.14
C ARG A 78 9.25 -0.75 -0.17
N LEU A 79 9.60 0.39 -0.75
CA LEU A 79 8.65 1.46 -1.06
C LEU A 79 8.49 1.61 -2.56
N THR A 80 7.24 1.70 -3.04
CA THR A 80 6.91 1.95 -4.45
C THR A 80 5.93 3.11 -4.59
N MET A 81 5.94 3.78 -5.75
CA MET A 81 5.05 4.90 -6.05
C MET A 81 4.41 4.80 -7.45
N PRO A 82 3.51 3.82 -7.71
CA PRO A 82 2.90 3.69 -9.03
C PRO A 82 2.21 4.99 -9.50
N PRO A 83 2.31 5.37 -10.79
CA PRO A 83 2.91 4.62 -11.90
C PRO A 83 4.43 4.88 -12.08
N ALA A 84 5.09 5.56 -11.15
CA ALA A 84 6.53 5.76 -11.25
C ALA A 84 7.25 4.41 -11.26
N LEU A 85 8.15 4.20 -12.23
CA LEU A 85 8.97 3.00 -12.35
C LEU A 85 10.18 3.02 -11.39
N MET A 86 10.05 3.74 -10.27
CA MET A 86 11.05 3.86 -9.23
C MET A 86 10.56 3.17 -7.97
N TRP A 87 11.47 2.48 -7.30
CA TRP A 87 11.25 1.88 -6.00
C TRP A 87 12.50 2.05 -5.12
N PHE A 88 12.30 1.92 -3.81
CA PHE A 88 13.35 1.99 -2.81
C PHE A 88 13.41 0.64 -2.12
N ASP A 89 14.51 -0.07 -2.33
CA ASP A 89 14.76 -1.38 -1.74
C ASP A 89 15.60 -1.27 -0.48
N GLY A 90 15.11 -1.90 0.60
CA GLY A 90 15.76 -1.91 1.90
C GLY A 90 15.37 -0.71 2.76
N ARG A 91 15.31 -0.97 4.07
CA ARG A 91 14.94 0.01 5.09
C ARG A 91 15.69 1.33 4.97
N ASP A 92 17.00 1.28 4.73
CA ASP A 92 17.83 2.47 4.68
C ASP A 92 17.50 3.37 3.47
N SER A 93 17.16 2.76 2.33
CA SER A 93 16.72 3.47 1.12
C SER A 93 15.36 4.14 1.34
N VAL A 94 14.41 3.41 1.96
CA VAL A 94 13.09 3.94 2.33
C VAL A 94 13.24 5.12 3.31
N MET A 95 14.07 4.96 4.34
CA MET A 95 14.36 6.03 5.29
C MET A 95 15.10 7.21 4.66
N GLY A 96 15.87 7.00 3.59
CA GLY A 96 16.45 8.05 2.77
C GLY A 96 15.38 8.97 2.17
N LEU A 97 14.33 8.37 1.59
CA LEU A 97 13.19 9.11 1.07
C LEU A 97 12.42 9.82 2.19
N TYR A 98 12.11 9.15 3.30
CA TYR A 98 11.39 9.77 4.41
C TYR A 98 12.15 10.94 5.05
N ARG A 99 13.47 10.88 5.13
CA ARG A 99 14.28 12.02 5.58
C ARG A 99 14.15 13.24 4.67
N GLN A 100 14.00 13.03 3.36
CA GLN A 100 13.74 14.13 2.41
C GLN A 100 12.31 14.66 2.54
N LEU A 101 11.33 13.77 2.73
CA LEU A 101 9.92 14.15 2.81
C LEU A 101 9.53 14.81 4.13
N LEU A 102 10.14 14.42 5.24
CA LEU A 102 9.76 14.78 6.61
C LEU A 102 10.81 15.62 7.34
N GLY A 103 12.00 15.78 6.77
CA GLY A 103 13.10 16.49 7.41
C GLY A 103 12.89 17.99 7.56
N PRO A 104 13.88 18.71 8.15
CA PRO A 104 13.80 20.16 8.38
C PRO A 104 13.60 21.01 7.12
N ASP A 105 13.89 20.46 5.94
CA ASP A 105 13.71 21.09 4.62
C ASP A 105 12.50 20.54 3.84
N SER A 106 11.60 19.80 4.52
CA SER A 106 10.38 19.22 3.94
C SER A 106 9.46 20.25 3.29
N PHE A 107 8.58 19.78 2.40
CA PHE A 107 7.59 20.63 1.73
C PHE A 107 6.50 21.20 2.66
N GLY A 108 6.37 20.68 3.89
CA GLY A 108 5.35 21.07 4.85
C GLY A 108 5.07 19.97 5.87
N ASP A 109 3.94 20.09 6.54
CA ASP A 109 3.50 19.14 7.58
C ASP A 109 2.51 18.14 7.00
N PHE A 110 2.64 16.87 7.37
CA PHE A 110 1.70 15.84 6.99
C PHE A 110 0.66 15.61 8.08
N LYS A 111 -0.56 15.29 7.65
CA LYS A 111 -1.61 14.70 8.47
C LYS A 111 -2.14 13.47 7.76
N LEU A 112 -2.27 12.37 8.49
CA LEU A 112 -2.70 11.09 7.98
C LEU A 112 -4.09 10.75 8.53
N VAL A 113 -4.91 10.11 7.71
CA VAL A 113 -6.23 9.61 8.10
C VAL A 113 -6.27 8.12 7.79
N ALA A 114 -6.53 7.30 8.81
CA ALA A 114 -6.58 5.85 8.70
C ALA A 114 -7.73 5.41 7.77
N THR A 115 -7.46 4.37 6.98
CA THR A 115 -8.42 3.71 6.09
C THR A 115 -7.95 2.28 5.77
N ALA A 116 -8.62 1.60 4.84
CA ALA A 116 -8.20 0.31 4.34
C ALA A 116 -8.32 0.25 2.81
N ALA A 117 -7.30 -0.29 2.14
CA ALA A 117 -7.26 -0.43 0.69
C ALA A 117 -6.99 -1.89 0.33
N ASN A 118 -7.86 -2.52 -0.46
CA ASN A 118 -7.73 -3.95 -0.81
C ASN A 118 -7.51 -4.85 0.41
N ARG A 119 -8.21 -4.57 1.52
CA ARG A 119 -8.12 -5.26 2.82
C ARG A 119 -6.79 -5.08 3.56
N GLN A 120 -5.91 -4.21 3.07
CA GLN A 120 -4.67 -3.85 3.77
C GLN A 120 -4.86 -2.54 4.54
N PRO A 121 -4.19 -2.39 5.69
CA PRO A 121 -4.16 -1.13 6.41
C PRO A 121 -3.56 -0.03 5.53
N ALA A 122 -4.20 1.14 5.53
CA ALA A 122 -3.77 2.24 4.69
C ALA A 122 -4.01 3.60 5.37
N ALA A 123 -3.26 4.61 4.95
CA ALA A 123 -3.41 5.97 5.45
C ALA A 123 -3.47 6.96 4.29
N VAL A 124 -4.52 7.78 4.25
CA VAL A 124 -4.62 8.90 3.33
C VAL A 124 -3.80 10.05 3.87
N ALA A 125 -2.88 10.56 3.06
CA ALA A 125 -1.99 11.65 3.40
C ALA A 125 -2.56 12.99 2.91
N TYR A 126 -2.54 13.96 3.81
CA TYR A 126 -2.75 15.37 3.54
C TYR A 126 -1.48 16.14 3.85
N LEU A 127 -1.10 17.07 2.98
CA LEU A 127 0.05 17.94 3.16
C LEU A 127 -0.42 19.38 3.35
N ARG A 128 0.01 20.01 4.44
CA ARG A 128 -0.04 21.45 4.61
C ARG A 128 1.32 22.02 4.20
N ALA A 129 1.38 22.58 3.00
CA ALA A 129 2.61 23.18 2.49
C ALA A 129 3.07 24.37 3.35
N ARG A 130 4.38 24.64 3.38
CA ARG A 130 4.95 25.79 4.10
C ARG A 130 4.23 27.09 3.75
N GLY A 131 3.88 27.86 4.78
CA GLY A 131 3.17 29.13 4.64
C GLY A 131 1.70 29.00 4.21
N LYS A 132 1.14 27.78 4.19
CA LYS A 132 -0.29 27.54 3.99
C LYS A 132 -0.94 27.13 5.32
N SER A 133 -2.23 27.42 5.44
CA SER A 133 -3.04 27.09 6.62
C SER A 133 -3.78 25.75 6.49
N GLU A 134 -4.11 25.35 5.27
CA GLU A 134 -4.97 24.20 4.94
C GLU A 134 -4.15 22.96 4.61
N TYR A 135 -4.61 21.79 5.06
CA TYR A 135 -4.09 20.49 4.67
C TYR A 135 -4.76 20.03 3.38
N ARG A 136 -4.00 19.66 2.35
CA ARG A 136 -4.53 19.19 1.06
C ARG A 136 -4.19 17.75 0.78
N LEU A 137 -5.16 17.02 0.26
CA LEU A 137 -5.02 15.62 -0.14
C LEU A 137 -3.84 15.44 -1.10
N THR A 138 -2.87 14.60 -0.72
CA THR A 138 -1.64 14.39 -1.50
C THR A 138 -1.40 12.94 -1.90
N GLY A 139 -1.99 11.97 -1.19
CA GLY A 139 -1.87 10.57 -1.59
C GLY A 139 -2.45 9.57 -0.60
N LEU A 140 -2.14 8.31 -0.82
CA LEU A 140 -2.53 7.16 0.00
C LEU A 140 -1.31 6.26 0.18
N ASN A 141 -0.99 5.87 1.42
CA ASN A 141 -0.01 4.84 1.72
C ASN A 141 -0.73 3.55 2.05
N VAL A 142 -0.47 2.47 1.32
CA VAL A 142 -0.98 1.12 1.62
C VAL A 142 0.16 0.30 2.19
N LEU A 143 -0.04 -0.31 3.35
CA LEU A 143 0.99 -1.07 4.06
C LEU A 143 0.76 -2.57 3.89
N ARG A 144 1.78 -3.28 3.41
CA ARG A 144 1.84 -4.74 3.54
C ARG A 144 2.61 -5.09 4.80
N ILE A 145 1.97 -5.84 5.68
CA ILE A 145 2.55 -6.30 6.95
C ILE A 145 2.79 -7.79 6.85
N VAL A 146 3.98 -8.24 7.26
CA VAL A 146 4.30 -9.67 7.38
C VAL A 146 5.10 -9.84 8.65
N ASP A 147 4.70 -10.81 9.47
CA ASP A 147 5.27 -11.10 10.80
C ASP A 147 5.28 -9.88 11.73
N GLY A 148 4.21 -9.07 11.69
CA GLY A 148 4.04 -7.89 12.56
C GLY A 148 4.90 -6.68 12.22
N VAL A 149 5.63 -6.71 11.10
CA VAL A 149 6.48 -5.59 10.62
C VAL A 149 6.13 -5.17 9.19
N ILE A 150 6.32 -3.88 8.88
CA ILE A 150 5.99 -3.34 7.56
C ILE A 150 6.99 -3.86 6.53
N ALA A 151 6.50 -4.70 5.61
CA ALA A 151 7.25 -5.23 4.48
C ALA A 151 7.31 -4.25 3.31
N GLU A 152 6.17 -3.62 3.02
CA GLU A 152 6.04 -2.75 1.86
C GLU A 152 5.16 -1.55 2.16
N VAL A 153 5.53 -0.44 1.54
CA VAL A 153 4.70 0.76 1.46
C VAL A 153 4.46 1.07 -0.01
N THR A 154 3.20 1.03 -0.43
CA THR A 154 2.81 1.49 -1.77
C THR A 154 2.13 2.83 -1.65
N ALA A 155 2.78 3.89 -2.14
CA ALA A 155 2.27 5.25 -2.11
C ALA A 155 1.60 5.60 -3.44
N PHE A 156 0.29 5.85 -3.39
CA PHE A 156 -0.53 6.20 -4.53
C PHE A 156 -0.84 7.70 -4.57
N ARG A 157 -1.00 8.19 -5.78
CA ARG A 157 -1.39 9.57 -6.09
C ARG A 157 -2.82 9.89 -5.60
N PRO A 158 -3.17 11.18 -5.41
CA PRO A 158 -4.42 11.59 -4.77
C PRO A 158 -5.66 11.33 -5.63
N ASP A 159 -5.52 11.11 -6.94
CA ASP A 159 -6.66 10.79 -7.83
C ASP A 159 -7.32 9.45 -7.47
N LEU A 160 -6.55 8.50 -6.91
CA LEU A 160 -7.08 7.22 -6.43
C LEU A 160 -7.78 7.34 -5.07
N CYS A 161 -7.52 8.41 -4.31
CA CYS A 161 -8.13 8.64 -3.00
C CYS A 161 -9.63 9.00 -3.09
N LYS A 162 -10.16 9.33 -4.28
CA LYS A 162 -11.59 9.63 -4.48
C LYS A 162 -12.51 8.48 -4.07
N ALA A 163 -12.05 7.24 -4.20
CA ALA A 163 -12.81 6.04 -3.83
C ALA A 163 -13.06 5.91 -2.31
N PHE A 164 -12.36 6.70 -1.48
CA PHE A 164 -12.43 6.62 -0.02
C PHE A 164 -13.40 7.64 0.60
N HIS A 165 -14.09 8.44 -0.22
CA HIS A 165 -15.10 9.43 0.22
C HIS A 165 -14.60 10.44 1.27
N LEU A 166 -13.30 10.73 1.26
CA LEU A 166 -12.66 11.72 2.14
C LEU A 166 -12.64 13.11 1.49
N PRO A 167 -12.63 14.20 2.30
CA PRO A 167 -12.61 15.56 1.77
C PRO A 167 -11.29 15.86 1.05
N SER A 168 -11.30 16.81 0.11
CA SER A 168 -10.08 17.26 -0.58
C SER A 168 -9.10 18.04 0.31
N SER A 169 -9.59 18.53 1.46
CA SER A 169 -8.81 19.26 2.45
C SER A 169 -9.33 19.08 3.87
N LEU A 170 -8.49 19.41 4.86
CA LEU A 170 -8.78 19.42 6.31
C LEU A 170 -8.43 20.78 6.93
#